data_AF-A0A9P4Y882-F1
#
_entry.id   AF-A0A9P4Y882-F1
#
_cell.length_a   1.000
_cell.length_b   1.000
_cell.length_c   1.000
_cell.angle_alpha   90.00
_cell.angle_beta   90.00
_cell.angle_gamma   90.00
#
_symmetry.space_group_name_H-M   'P 1'
#
loop_
_entity.id
_entity.type
_entity.pdbx_description
1 polymer ?
#
loop_
_entity_poly.entity_id
_entity_poly.type
_entity_poly.pdbx_seq_one_letter_code
_entity_poly.pdbx_strand_id
1 'polypeptide(L)'
;DDEDDLDFAYFTKTYKPLSNLPTPPPSCRNSVSSSPVLGEVDDSIDLDLLGPAVHLVNLHPPSASVIPPSVSLVQTILRRADLPLETIALAVCILDSLDAKFARKWRVSLPLATTTTTAGSSSSLLFKKRHTITSAASSLITHIDSVRPELIILSALVIAFKFTEDCQEPTHYYASDWGKGLWTCAQVNVTERCIMEHLGYRILPLCDSEILGDAIADMRRAGQAAL
;
A
#
# COMPACT_ATOMS: atom_id res chain seq x y z
N ASP A 1 55.50 20.00 -29.40
CA ASP A 1 55.01 19.49 -28.11
C ASP A 1 55.28 20.53 -27.08
N ASP A 2 54.23 21.14 -26.52
CA ASP A 2 54.16 21.79 -25.19
C ASP A 2 52.80 22.58 -25.09
N GLU A 3 51.67 21.93 -25.36
CA GLU A 3 50.31 22.53 -25.23
C GLU A 3 49.33 21.63 -24.43
N ASP A 4 49.72 21.18 -23.24
CA ASP A 4 48.84 20.39 -22.35
C ASP A 4 48.88 20.86 -20.88
N ASP A 5 49.04 22.17 -20.64
CA ASP A 5 48.95 22.78 -19.30
C ASP A 5 47.50 23.23 -18.97
N LEU A 6 46.52 22.35 -19.22
CA LEU A 6 45.13 22.53 -18.78
C LEU A 6 45.03 22.39 -17.26
N ASP A 7 45.37 23.49 -16.59
CA ASP A 7 44.88 24.02 -15.32
C ASP A 7 44.63 23.02 -14.17
N PHE A 8 45.63 22.17 -13.91
CA PHE A 8 45.74 21.40 -12.67
C PHE A 8 45.66 22.30 -11.41
N ALA A 9 46.12 23.56 -11.54
CA ALA A 9 46.03 24.57 -10.50
C ALA A 9 44.58 24.96 -10.15
N TYR A 10 43.69 25.10 -11.15
CA TYR A 10 42.25 25.34 -10.94
C TYR A 10 41.55 24.15 -10.25
N PHE A 11 41.89 22.92 -10.63
CA PHE A 11 41.37 21.71 -9.98
C PHE A 11 41.75 21.66 -8.49
N THR A 12 43.02 21.93 -8.19
CA THR A 12 43.54 21.89 -6.81
C THR A 12 42.93 23.00 -5.92
N LYS A 13 42.55 24.14 -6.51
CA LYS A 13 41.91 25.25 -5.79
C LYS A 13 40.45 24.96 -5.43
N THR A 14 39.77 24.13 -6.22
CA THR A 14 38.33 23.87 -6.10
C THR A 14 38.01 22.57 -5.37
N TYR A 15 38.90 21.57 -5.45
CA TYR A 15 38.74 20.30 -4.73
C TYR A 15 39.27 20.41 -3.30
N LYS A 16 38.38 20.80 -2.38
CA LYS A 16 38.61 20.69 -0.94
C LYS A 16 38.07 19.34 -0.45
N PRO A 17 38.88 18.44 0.13
CA PRO A 17 38.39 17.16 0.60
C PRO A 17 37.30 17.36 1.66
N LEU A 18 36.15 16.69 1.46
CA LEU A 18 34.93 16.79 2.27
C LEU A 18 35.06 16.07 3.63
N SER A 19 36.23 16.12 4.28
CA SER A 19 36.53 15.35 5.50
C SER A 19 36.11 16.04 6.81
N ASN A 20 35.32 17.11 6.74
CA ASN A 20 34.76 17.79 7.93
C ASN A 20 33.22 17.84 7.93
N LEU A 21 32.56 17.00 7.13
CA LEU A 21 31.14 16.74 7.38
C LEU A 21 31.04 15.92 8.68
N PRO A 22 30.19 16.31 9.65
CA PRO A 22 29.98 15.50 10.84
C PRO A 22 29.57 14.11 10.37
N THR A 23 30.32 13.10 10.80
CA THR A 23 29.94 11.71 10.61
C THR A 23 28.52 11.54 11.11
N PRO A 24 27.59 10.96 10.31
CA PRO A 24 26.29 10.62 10.82
C PRO A 24 26.48 9.71 12.06
N PRO A 25 25.72 9.94 13.15
CA PRO A 25 25.85 9.12 14.34
C PRO A 25 25.63 7.64 13.99
N PRO A 26 26.35 6.71 14.64
CA PRO A 26 26.13 5.29 14.42
C PRO A 26 24.68 4.95 14.77
N SER A 27 23.95 4.35 13.84
CA SER A 27 22.63 3.79 14.13
C SER A 27 22.77 2.68 15.16
N CYS A 28 22.38 2.98 16.40
CA CYS A 28 22.16 1.99 17.45
C CYS A 28 20.95 1.13 17.05
N ARG A 29 21.15 0.11 16.21
CA ARG A 29 20.14 -0.95 16.03
C ARG A 29 20.64 -2.27 16.59
N ASN A 30 21.00 -2.23 17.87
CA ASN A 30 20.91 -3.39 18.75
C ASN A 30 19.81 -3.10 19.77
N SER A 31 18.64 -3.70 19.54
CA SER A 31 17.67 -4.07 20.57
C SER A 31 16.73 -5.11 19.97
N VAL A 32 17.17 -6.36 20.04
CA VAL A 32 16.28 -7.45 20.41
C VAL A 32 15.77 -7.15 21.82
N SER A 33 14.49 -6.79 21.95
CA SER A 33 13.70 -6.81 23.19
C SER A 33 12.27 -6.43 22.76
N SER A 34 11.35 -7.39 22.67
CA SER A 34 10.40 -7.71 23.74
C SER A 34 9.58 -6.48 24.16
N SER A 35 8.29 -6.55 23.82
CA SER A 35 7.10 -5.78 24.26
C SER A 35 7.22 -4.76 25.40
N PRO A 36 6.37 -3.71 25.36
CA PRO A 36 5.43 -3.52 26.46
C PRO A 36 3.98 -3.59 25.95
N VAL A 37 3.25 -4.55 26.51
CA VAL A 37 1.79 -4.67 26.47
C VAL A 37 1.19 -3.53 27.27
N LEU A 38 0.33 -2.72 26.65
CA LEU A 38 -0.78 -2.03 27.30
C LEU A 38 -1.92 -1.85 26.30
N GLY A 39 -2.93 -2.69 26.47
CA GLY A 39 -4.11 -2.81 25.62
C GLY A 39 -4.36 -4.28 25.39
N GLU A 40 -5.31 -4.85 26.13
CA GLU A 40 -5.77 -6.23 25.97
C GLU A 40 -6.15 -6.49 24.51
N VAL A 41 -5.27 -7.12 23.75
CA VAL A 41 -5.61 -7.69 22.44
C VAL A 41 -5.58 -9.20 22.66
N ASP A 42 -6.74 -9.80 22.49
CA ASP A 42 -6.97 -11.23 22.42
C ASP A 42 -6.10 -11.84 21.31
N ASP A 43 -4.85 -12.13 21.64
CA ASP A 43 -3.79 -12.67 20.77
C ASP A 43 -3.99 -14.17 20.51
N SER A 44 -5.24 -14.59 20.28
CA SER A 44 -5.47 -15.81 19.52
C SER A 44 -5.16 -15.47 18.08
N ILE A 45 -3.89 -15.67 17.64
CA ILE A 45 -3.54 -15.61 16.21
C ILE A 45 -4.48 -16.58 15.52
N ASP A 46 -5.36 -16.05 14.66
CA ASP A 46 -6.27 -16.89 13.90
C ASP A 46 -5.45 -17.60 12.82
N LEU A 47 -5.06 -18.84 13.14
CA LEU A 47 -4.25 -19.68 12.28
C LEU A 47 -4.93 -19.93 10.94
N ASP A 48 -6.26 -19.89 10.89
CA ASP A 48 -7.04 -20.13 9.68
C ASP A 48 -6.91 -18.95 8.70
N LEU A 49 -6.73 -17.73 9.22
CA LEU A 49 -6.54 -16.51 8.41
C LEU A 49 -5.07 -16.20 8.09
N LEU A 50 -4.11 -16.90 8.69
CA LEU A 50 -2.68 -16.67 8.43
C LEU A 50 -2.32 -16.93 6.97
N GLY A 51 -2.74 -18.08 6.42
CA GLY A 51 -2.47 -18.43 5.02
C GLY A 51 -3.04 -17.42 4.02
N PRO A 52 -4.35 -17.11 4.08
CA PRO A 52 -4.94 -16.05 3.27
C PRO A 52 -4.23 -14.70 3.38
N ALA A 53 -3.91 -14.25 4.60
CA ALA A 53 -3.25 -12.96 4.80
C ALA A 53 -1.84 -12.92 4.20
N VAL A 54 -1.03 -13.97 4.41
CA VAL A 54 0.31 -14.07 3.82
C VAL A 54 0.22 -14.07 2.29
N HIS A 55 -0.73 -14.81 1.72
CA HIS A 55 -0.88 -14.88 0.28
C HIS A 55 -1.31 -13.55 -0.34
N LEU A 56 -2.30 -12.86 0.24
CA LEU A 56 -2.73 -11.53 -0.20
C LEU A 56 -1.60 -10.48 -0.14
N VAL A 57 -0.77 -10.53 0.90
CA VAL A 57 0.41 -9.66 1.03
C VAL A 57 1.42 -9.91 -0.08
N ASN A 58 1.62 -11.17 -0.47
CA ASN A 58 2.56 -11.54 -1.53
C ASN A 58 2.09 -11.13 -2.94
N LEU A 59 0.78 -10.95 -3.14
CA LEU A 59 0.19 -10.50 -4.41
C LEU A 59 0.13 -8.99 -4.56
N HIS A 60 0.54 -8.23 -3.54
CA HIS A 60 0.57 -6.77 -3.65
C HIS A 60 1.52 -6.33 -4.77
N PRO A 61 1.07 -5.48 -5.72
CA PRO A 61 1.93 -5.00 -6.81
C PRO A 61 3.16 -4.25 -6.27
N PRO A 62 4.39 -4.75 -6.44
CA PRO A 62 5.58 -4.17 -5.80
C PRO A 62 5.88 -2.72 -6.23
N SER A 63 5.35 -2.30 -7.38
CA SER A 63 5.51 -0.94 -7.92
C SER A 63 4.46 0.05 -7.42
N ALA A 64 3.53 -0.38 -6.56
CA ALA A 64 2.47 0.47 -5.99
C ALA A 64 2.92 1.21 -4.72
N SER A 65 3.69 0.57 -3.84
CA SER A 65 4.25 1.19 -2.63
C SER A 65 5.70 0.74 -2.39
N VAL A 66 6.50 1.59 -1.76
CA VAL A 66 7.86 1.24 -1.28
C VAL A 66 7.77 0.47 0.04
N ILE A 67 6.72 0.74 0.83
CA ILE A 67 6.45 0.06 2.09
C ILE A 67 5.77 -1.28 1.76
N PRO A 68 6.27 -2.43 2.26
CA PRO A 68 5.58 -3.70 2.07
C PRO A 68 4.31 -3.75 2.94
N PRO A 69 3.23 -4.43 2.48
CA PRO A 69 2.05 -4.63 3.31
C PRO A 69 2.35 -5.57 4.49
N SER A 70 1.67 -5.33 5.60
CA SER A 70 1.80 -6.07 6.85
C SER A 70 0.80 -7.23 6.91
N VAL A 71 1.31 -8.45 7.09
CA VAL A 71 0.49 -9.66 7.29
C VAL A 71 -0.48 -9.47 8.47
N SER A 72 -0.01 -8.97 9.61
CA SER A 72 -0.83 -8.78 10.80
C SER A 72 -1.99 -7.79 10.56
N LEU A 73 -1.76 -6.70 9.82
CA LEU A 73 -2.82 -5.77 9.48
C LEU A 73 -3.85 -6.43 8.55
N VAL A 74 -3.39 -7.17 7.54
CA VAL A 74 -4.28 -7.90 6.63
C VAL A 74 -5.09 -8.97 7.37
N GLN A 75 -4.50 -9.73 8.28
CA GLN A 75 -5.25 -10.67 9.14
C GLN A 75 -6.34 -9.96 9.95
N THR A 76 -6.01 -8.79 10.51
CA THR A 76 -7.00 -8.03 11.27
C THR A 76 -8.11 -7.48 10.38
N ILE A 77 -7.81 -7.11 9.13
CA ILE A 77 -8.83 -6.73 8.14
C ILE A 77 -9.72 -7.93 7.81
N LEU A 78 -9.14 -9.10 7.52
CA LEU A 78 -9.88 -10.33 7.22
C LEU A 78 -10.81 -10.73 8.37
N ARG A 79 -10.31 -10.70 9.61
CA ARG A 79 -11.12 -11.00 10.81
C ARG A 79 -12.30 -10.05 10.97
N ARG A 80 -12.13 -8.76 10.67
CA ARG A 80 -13.22 -7.77 10.74
C ARG A 80 -14.21 -7.93 9.59
N ALA A 81 -13.73 -8.33 8.43
CA ALA A 81 -14.54 -8.49 7.24
C ALA A 81 -15.40 -9.75 7.31
N ASP A 82 -14.95 -10.78 8.03
CA ASP A 82 -15.67 -12.04 8.28
C ASP A 82 -16.24 -12.65 6.99
N LEU A 83 -15.37 -12.72 5.96
CA LEU A 83 -15.75 -13.14 4.62
C LEU A 83 -15.59 -14.65 4.43
N PRO A 84 -16.46 -15.28 3.62
CA PRO A 84 -16.25 -16.66 3.24
C PRO A 84 -14.96 -16.80 2.41
N LEU A 85 -14.35 -17.98 2.48
CA LEU A 85 -13.03 -18.23 1.89
C LEU A 85 -13.04 -18.05 0.37
N GLU A 86 -14.17 -18.34 -0.28
CA GLU A 86 -14.40 -18.16 -1.71
C GLU A 86 -14.38 -16.68 -2.12
N THR A 87 -14.93 -15.78 -1.28
CA THR A 87 -14.87 -14.33 -1.52
C THR A 87 -13.44 -13.82 -1.33
N ILE A 88 -12.69 -14.36 -0.37
CA ILE A 88 -11.26 -14.04 -0.22
C ILE A 88 -10.46 -14.56 -1.43
N ALA A 89 -10.78 -15.75 -1.93
CA ALA A 89 -10.17 -16.32 -3.12
C ALA A 89 -10.44 -15.46 -4.37
N LEU A 90 -11.64 -14.91 -4.52
CA LEU A 90 -11.93 -13.96 -5.59
C LEU A 90 -11.07 -12.69 -5.45
N ALA A 91 -10.88 -12.18 -4.23
CA ALA A 91 -9.98 -11.04 -4.00
C ALA A 91 -8.51 -11.38 -4.35
N VAL A 92 -8.07 -12.60 -4.07
CA VAL A 92 -6.76 -13.13 -4.51
C VAL A 92 -6.64 -13.08 -6.03
N CYS A 93 -7.63 -13.60 -6.77
CA CYS A 93 -7.63 -13.57 -8.23
C CYS A 93 -7.67 -12.14 -8.79
N ILE A 94 -8.39 -11.23 -8.14
CA ILE A 94 -8.38 -9.80 -8.49
C ILE A 94 -6.97 -9.24 -8.33
N LEU A 95 -6.29 -9.48 -7.20
CA LEU A 95 -4.95 -8.95 -6.95
C LEU A 95 -3.91 -9.53 -7.90
N ASP A 96 -3.96 -10.83 -8.19
CA ASP A 96 -3.02 -11.51 -9.09
C ASP A 96 -3.09 -10.97 -10.54
N SER A 97 -4.26 -10.44 -10.93
CA SER A 97 -4.43 -9.80 -12.23
C SER A 97 -3.80 -8.40 -12.35
N LEU A 98 -3.44 -7.77 -11.23
CA LEU A 98 -2.96 -6.39 -11.20
C LEU A 98 -1.50 -6.30 -11.66
N ASP A 99 -1.21 -5.36 -12.56
CA ASP A 99 0.13 -5.18 -13.14
C ASP A 99 0.75 -3.80 -12.84
N ALA A 100 1.93 -3.55 -13.40
CA ALA A 100 2.60 -2.26 -13.26
C ALA A 100 1.81 -1.08 -13.89
N LYS A 101 0.88 -1.31 -14.81
CA LYS A 101 0.00 -0.26 -15.36
C LYS A 101 -1.03 0.17 -14.32
N PHE A 102 -1.62 -0.79 -13.60
CA PHE A 102 -2.48 -0.50 -12.44
C PHE A 102 -1.72 0.37 -11.43
N ALA A 103 -0.55 -0.08 -10.98
CA ALA A 103 0.22 0.62 -9.95
C ALA A 103 0.58 2.06 -10.33
N ARG A 104 0.97 2.30 -11.60
CA ARG A 104 1.24 3.66 -12.11
C ARG A 104 0.01 4.55 -12.06
N LYS A 105 -1.14 4.04 -12.53
CA LYS A 105 -2.39 4.80 -12.56
C LYS A 105 -2.88 5.12 -11.15
N TRP A 106 -2.89 4.11 -10.27
CA TRP A 106 -3.29 4.25 -8.88
C TRP A 106 -2.49 5.33 -8.15
N ARG A 107 -1.15 5.34 -8.28
CA ARG A 107 -0.27 6.35 -7.67
C ARG A 107 -0.53 7.78 -8.12
N VAL A 108 -1.02 7.99 -9.34
CA VAL A 108 -1.33 9.32 -9.88
C VAL A 108 -2.75 9.76 -9.49
N SER A 109 -3.67 8.82 -9.30
CA SER A 109 -5.09 9.11 -9.03
C SER A 109 -5.43 9.20 -7.55
N LEU A 110 -4.67 8.55 -6.66
CA LEU A 110 -5.01 8.44 -5.25
C LEU A 110 -4.91 9.80 -4.53
N PRO A 111 -5.93 10.18 -3.73
CA PRO A 111 -5.90 11.41 -2.96
C PRO A 111 -5.08 11.23 -1.67
N LEU A 112 -4.28 12.24 -1.33
CA LEU A 112 -3.67 12.35 -0.01
C LEU A 112 -4.72 12.71 1.03
N ALA A 113 -4.68 12.09 2.20
CA ALA A 113 -5.53 12.47 3.31
C ALA A 113 -5.19 13.90 3.74
N THR A 114 -6.06 14.86 3.43
CA THR A 114 -5.94 16.22 3.95
C THR A 114 -6.39 16.18 5.40
N THR A 115 -5.48 16.45 6.34
CA THR A 115 -5.83 16.61 7.75
C THR A 115 -6.71 17.85 7.90
N THR A 116 -8.02 17.68 7.83
CA THR A 116 -9.00 18.69 8.24
C THR A 116 -8.95 18.82 9.76
N THR A 117 -7.99 19.62 10.23
CA THR A 117 -8.03 20.15 11.59
C THR A 117 -9.23 21.10 11.65
N THR A 118 -10.08 20.88 12.64
CA THR A 118 -11.35 21.57 12.87
C THR A 118 -11.18 23.09 13.08
N ALA A 119 -12.22 23.81 12.62
CA ALA A 119 -12.55 25.22 12.85
C ALA A 119 -11.84 26.30 12.02
N GLY A 120 -12.55 26.79 10.99
CA GLY A 120 -12.59 28.22 10.70
C GLY A 120 -11.58 28.77 9.71
N SER A 121 -11.41 28.17 8.53
CA SER A 121 -10.96 28.89 7.33
C SER A 121 -11.25 28.05 6.09
N SER A 122 -12.07 28.58 5.19
CA SER A 122 -12.28 28.09 3.83
C SER A 122 -10.98 28.22 3.04
N SER A 123 -10.01 27.34 3.28
CA SER A 123 -8.88 27.15 2.38
C SER A 123 -9.18 25.94 1.50
N SER A 124 -10.08 26.17 0.53
CA SER A 124 -9.90 25.61 -0.81
C SER A 124 -8.42 25.83 -1.15
N LEU A 125 -7.70 24.74 -1.46
CA LEU A 125 -6.33 24.79 -1.92
C LEU A 125 -6.30 25.51 -3.28
N LEU A 126 -6.38 26.83 -3.22
CA LEU A 126 -5.78 27.72 -4.19
C LEU A 126 -4.37 27.19 -4.37
N PHE A 127 -4.10 26.66 -5.55
CA PHE A 127 -2.79 26.45 -6.10
C PHE A 127 -1.97 27.73 -5.87
N LYS A 128 -1.33 27.84 -4.71
CA LYS A 128 -0.29 28.84 -4.48
C LYS A 128 0.82 28.43 -5.40
N LYS A 129 0.82 29.07 -6.57
CA LYS A 129 1.87 29.15 -7.55
C LYS A 129 3.15 29.63 -6.84
N ARG A 130 3.80 28.74 -6.10
CA ARG A 130 5.21 28.86 -5.72
C ARG A 130 5.97 28.27 -6.89
N HIS A 131 6.79 29.11 -7.50
CA HIS A 131 7.61 28.80 -8.66
C HIS A 131 8.84 27.99 -8.25
N THR A 132 8.64 26.91 -7.52
CA THR A 132 9.66 25.88 -7.32
C THR A 132 9.25 24.74 -8.23
N ILE A 133 10.10 24.39 -9.20
CA ILE A 133 9.91 23.21 -10.04
C ILE A 133 10.16 21.99 -9.15
N THR A 134 9.22 21.71 -8.26
CA THR A 134 9.12 20.39 -7.63
C THR A 134 8.59 19.50 -8.75
N SER A 135 9.49 18.73 -9.35
CA SER A 135 9.15 17.83 -10.45
C SER A 135 7.94 16.96 -10.06
N ALA A 136 7.02 16.70 -10.99
CA ALA A 136 5.92 15.77 -10.79
C ALA A 136 6.41 14.41 -10.26
N ALA A 137 7.64 14.02 -10.60
CA ALA A 137 8.32 12.85 -10.05
C ALA A 137 8.52 12.93 -8.54
N SER A 138 8.95 14.08 -7.99
CA SER A 138 9.15 14.27 -6.56
C SER A 138 7.83 14.22 -5.77
N SER A 139 6.74 14.76 -6.34
CA SER A 139 5.41 14.66 -5.72
C SER A 139 4.87 13.23 -5.71
N LEU A 140 5.17 12.43 -6.74
CA LEU A 140 4.79 11.02 -6.81
C LEU A 140 5.60 10.15 -5.84
N ILE A 141 6.88 10.48 -5.63
CA ILE A 141 7.74 9.82 -4.64
C ILE A 141 7.24 10.11 -3.22
N THR A 142 6.83 11.34 -2.88
CA THR A 142 6.25 11.58 -1.54
C THR A 142 4.89 10.91 -1.35
N HIS A 143 4.15 10.68 -2.45
CA HIS A 143 2.84 10.03 -2.41
C HIS A 143 2.97 8.52 -2.14
N ILE A 144 3.98 7.85 -2.71
CA ILE A 144 4.18 6.38 -2.59
C ILE A 144 4.42 5.89 -1.16
N ASP A 145 4.90 6.78 -0.29
CA ASP A 145 5.24 6.49 1.10
C ASP A 145 4.15 6.93 2.09
N SER A 146 3.18 7.73 1.63
CA SER A 146 2.19 8.39 2.49
C SER A 146 0.94 7.56 2.76
N VAL A 147 0.66 6.55 1.91
CA VAL A 147 -0.52 5.69 2.04
C VAL A 147 -0.09 4.25 2.14
N ARG A 148 -0.64 3.57 3.15
CA ARG A 148 -0.41 2.15 3.39
C ARG A 148 -0.91 1.27 2.22
N PRO A 149 -0.09 0.35 1.69
CA PRO A 149 -0.43 -0.50 0.54
C PRO A 149 -1.61 -1.45 0.77
N GLU A 150 -1.92 -1.78 2.04
CA GLU A 150 -3.04 -2.65 2.38
C GLU A 150 -4.39 -2.09 1.92
N LEU A 151 -4.46 -0.81 1.54
CA LEU A 151 -5.62 -0.23 0.87
C LEU A 151 -5.99 -0.96 -0.42
N ILE A 152 -5.00 -1.41 -1.20
CA ILE A 152 -5.24 -2.16 -2.44
C ILE A 152 -5.90 -3.51 -2.11
N ILE A 153 -5.42 -4.18 -1.05
CA ILE A 153 -5.96 -5.44 -0.56
C ILE A 153 -7.40 -5.23 -0.03
N LEU A 154 -7.62 -4.20 0.80
CA LEU A 154 -8.94 -3.84 1.31
C LEU A 154 -9.92 -3.61 0.14
N SER A 155 -9.55 -2.81 -0.85
CA SER A 155 -10.42 -2.53 -2.00
C SER A 155 -10.71 -3.77 -2.84
N ALA A 156 -9.75 -4.69 -3.01
CA ALA A 156 -10.00 -5.96 -3.68
C ALA A 156 -11.01 -6.83 -2.92
N LEU A 157 -10.91 -6.90 -1.59
CA LEU A 157 -11.88 -7.59 -0.73
C LEU A 157 -13.28 -6.96 -0.83
N VAL A 158 -13.36 -5.63 -0.83
CA VAL A 158 -14.63 -4.90 -0.99
C VAL A 158 -15.27 -5.19 -2.35
N ILE A 159 -14.49 -5.20 -3.42
CA ILE A 159 -15.00 -5.55 -4.76
C ILE A 159 -15.50 -6.99 -4.80
N ALA A 160 -14.72 -7.94 -4.26
CA ALA A 160 -15.11 -9.34 -4.22
C ALA A 160 -16.42 -9.53 -3.42
N PHE A 161 -16.51 -8.92 -2.24
CA PHE A 161 -17.70 -8.96 -1.39
C PHE A 161 -18.93 -8.37 -2.08
N LYS A 162 -18.82 -7.16 -2.67
CA LYS A 162 -19.91 -6.54 -3.43
C LYS A 162 -20.33 -7.35 -4.67
N PHE A 163 -19.44 -8.21 -5.16
CA PHE A 163 -19.73 -9.06 -6.31
C PHE A 163 -20.43 -10.38 -5.90
N THR A 164 -20.02 -10.97 -4.78
CA THR A 164 -20.58 -12.24 -4.30
C THR A 164 -21.86 -12.06 -3.49
N GLU A 165 -21.94 -10.97 -2.73
CA GLU A 165 -23.09 -10.66 -1.88
C GLU A 165 -23.95 -9.57 -2.53
N ASP A 166 -25.27 -9.72 -2.43
CA ASP A 166 -26.25 -8.70 -2.85
C ASP A 166 -26.38 -7.57 -1.80
N CYS A 167 -25.25 -7.12 -1.26
CA CYS A 167 -25.18 -6.13 -0.19
C CYS A 167 -24.71 -4.77 -0.73
N GLN A 168 -25.43 -3.70 -0.35
CA GLN A 168 -25.17 -2.32 -0.76
C GLN A 168 -24.59 -1.49 0.39
N GLU A 169 -23.59 -2.02 1.09
CA GLU A 169 -22.96 -1.26 2.17
C GLU A 169 -22.23 -0.04 1.60
N PRO A 170 -22.39 1.14 2.22
CA PRO A 170 -21.76 2.37 1.76
C PRO A 170 -20.24 2.34 2.02
N THR A 171 -19.45 3.07 1.22
CA THR A 171 -17.98 3.10 1.36
C THR A 171 -17.48 3.40 2.78
N HIS A 172 -18.24 4.19 3.55
CA HIS A 172 -17.85 4.52 4.92
C HIS A 172 -17.79 3.29 5.82
N TYR A 173 -18.67 2.30 5.63
CA TYR A 173 -18.67 1.04 6.38
C TYR A 173 -17.33 0.32 6.19
N TYR A 174 -16.88 0.12 4.95
CA TYR A 174 -15.59 -0.54 4.72
C TYR A 174 -14.40 0.26 5.26
N ALA A 175 -14.47 1.59 5.18
CA ALA A 175 -13.42 2.45 5.74
C ALA A 175 -13.36 2.38 7.28
N SER A 176 -14.51 2.36 7.97
CA SER A 176 -14.60 2.30 9.43
C SER A 176 -14.47 0.89 9.99
N ASP A 177 -15.27 -0.04 9.53
CA ASP A 177 -15.45 -1.35 10.16
C ASP A 177 -14.32 -2.30 9.78
N TRP A 178 -13.94 -2.34 8.50
CA TRP A 178 -12.84 -3.17 8.03
C TRP A 178 -11.50 -2.43 8.18
N GLY A 179 -11.45 -1.17 7.72
CA GLY A 179 -10.25 -0.33 7.72
C GLY A 179 -9.90 0.35 9.05
N LYS A 180 -10.79 0.37 10.06
CA LYS A 180 -10.62 1.11 11.33
C LYS A 180 -10.23 2.58 11.16
N GLY A 181 -10.72 3.22 10.10
CA GLY A 181 -10.46 4.63 9.81
C GLY A 181 -9.04 4.91 9.31
N LEU A 182 -8.24 3.90 8.97
CA LEU A 182 -6.90 4.09 8.40
C LEU A 182 -6.91 4.79 7.04
N TRP A 183 -8.01 4.66 6.30
CA TRP A 183 -8.18 5.24 4.97
C TRP A 183 -9.50 5.99 4.86
N THR A 184 -9.50 7.05 4.08
CA THR A 184 -10.70 7.84 3.79
C THR A 184 -11.57 7.16 2.74
N CYS A 185 -12.88 7.46 2.73
CA CYS A 185 -13.79 6.97 1.68
C CYS A 185 -13.31 7.35 0.26
N ALA A 186 -12.66 8.51 0.11
CA ALA A 186 -12.11 8.94 -1.18
C ALA A 186 -10.98 8.03 -1.66
N GLN A 187 -10.08 7.62 -0.75
CA GLN A 187 -9.00 6.68 -1.05
C GLN A 187 -9.53 5.30 -1.42
N VAL A 188 -10.51 4.79 -0.68
CA VAL A 188 -11.17 3.50 -0.97
C VAL A 188 -11.86 3.55 -2.34
N ASN A 189 -12.71 4.56 -2.58
CA ASN A 189 -13.44 4.70 -3.86
C ASN A 189 -12.51 4.86 -5.07
N VAL A 190 -11.40 5.59 -4.91
CA VAL A 190 -10.43 5.74 -6.00
C VAL A 190 -9.70 4.43 -6.28
N THR A 191 -9.34 3.70 -5.23
CA THR A 191 -8.65 2.41 -5.37
C THR A 191 -9.57 1.37 -6.00
N GLU A 192 -10.82 1.25 -5.54
CA GLU A 192 -11.83 0.40 -6.17
C GLU A 192 -11.98 0.71 -7.66
N ARG A 193 -12.14 1.99 -8.02
CA ARG A 193 -12.26 2.41 -9.42
C ARG A 193 -11.02 2.04 -10.24
N CYS A 194 -9.82 2.27 -9.71
CA CYS A 194 -8.59 1.90 -10.41
C CYS A 194 -8.50 0.39 -10.68
N ILE A 195 -8.92 -0.44 -9.72
CA ILE A 195 -8.96 -1.90 -9.89
C ILE A 195 -9.99 -2.27 -10.96
N MET A 196 -11.23 -1.78 -10.85
CA MET A 196 -12.31 -2.08 -11.78
C MET A 196 -12.01 -1.65 -13.23
N GLU A 197 -11.43 -0.46 -13.40
CA GLU A 197 -11.00 0.01 -14.72
C GLU A 197 -9.86 -0.81 -15.30
N HIS A 198 -8.95 -1.31 -14.46
CA HIS A 198 -7.85 -2.19 -14.89
C HIS A 198 -8.37 -3.55 -15.37
N LEU A 199 -9.32 -4.13 -14.63
CA LEU A 199 -10.03 -5.36 -15.01
C LEU A 199 -10.93 -5.18 -16.25
N GLY A 200 -11.14 -3.94 -16.72
CA GLY A 200 -12.13 -3.62 -17.74
C GLY A 200 -13.55 -3.98 -17.31
N TYR A 201 -13.84 -3.88 -16.01
CA TYR A 201 -15.11 -4.21 -15.37
C TYR A 201 -15.57 -5.68 -15.57
N ARG A 202 -14.63 -6.61 -15.79
CA ARG A 202 -14.92 -8.04 -15.98
C ARG A 202 -14.44 -8.86 -14.78
N ILE A 203 -15.27 -8.98 -13.75
CA ILE A 203 -14.98 -9.82 -12.58
C ILE A 203 -15.39 -11.28 -12.82
N LEU A 204 -16.51 -11.51 -13.54
CA LEU A 204 -17.09 -12.85 -13.72
C LEU A 204 -16.10 -13.94 -14.18
N PRO A 205 -15.13 -13.69 -15.10
CA PRO A 205 -14.14 -14.70 -15.47
C PRO A 205 -13.24 -15.17 -14.33
N LEU A 206 -13.06 -14.35 -13.29
CA LEU A 206 -12.27 -14.67 -12.10
C LEU A 206 -13.04 -15.54 -11.09
N CYS A 207 -14.35 -15.74 -11.30
CA CYS A 207 -15.22 -16.53 -10.43
C CYS A 207 -15.35 -17.99 -10.88
N ASP A 208 -14.55 -18.41 -11.88
CA ASP A 208 -14.51 -19.80 -12.31
C ASP A 208 -14.08 -20.70 -11.14
N SER A 209 -14.75 -21.83 -10.97
CA SER A 209 -14.54 -22.70 -9.81
C SER A 209 -13.14 -23.33 -9.78
N GLU A 210 -12.53 -23.57 -10.94
CA GLU A 210 -11.16 -24.08 -11.01
C GLU A 210 -10.18 -23.00 -10.53
N ILE A 211 -10.35 -21.77 -11.01
CA ILE A 211 -9.52 -20.61 -10.62
C ILE A 211 -9.64 -20.32 -9.11
N LEU A 212 -10.86 -20.31 -8.57
CA LEU A 212 -11.08 -20.12 -7.14
C LEU A 212 -10.50 -21.27 -6.31
N GLY A 213 -10.63 -22.51 -6.79
CA GLY A 213 -10.06 -23.69 -6.14
C GLY A 213 -8.53 -23.63 -6.03
N ASP A 214 -7.86 -23.20 -7.09
CA ASP A 214 -6.40 -23.01 -7.13
C ASP A 214 -5.97 -21.91 -6.16
N ALA A 215 -6.66 -20.76 -6.15
CA ALA A 215 -6.41 -19.67 -5.22
C ALA A 215 -6.56 -20.10 -3.75
N ILE A 216 -7.58 -20.91 -3.44
CA ILE A 216 -7.75 -21.50 -2.10
C ILE A 216 -6.58 -22.42 -1.73
N ALA A 217 -6.13 -23.25 -2.68
CA ALA A 217 -4.98 -24.13 -2.46
C ALA A 217 -3.67 -23.33 -2.25
N ASP A 218 -3.48 -22.23 -2.97
CA ASP A 218 -2.35 -21.31 -2.79
C ASP A 218 -2.36 -20.66 -1.40
N MET A 219 -3.52 -20.16 -0.93
CA MET A 219 -3.66 -19.60 0.42
C MET A 219 -3.31 -20.62 1.51
N ARG A 220 -3.76 -21.87 1.36
CA ARG A 220 -3.43 -22.95 2.31
C ARG A 220 -1.93 -23.25 2.32
N ARG A 221 -1.30 -23.32 1.15
CA ARG A 221 0.16 -23.53 1.01
C ARG A 221 0.95 -22.38 1.63
N ALA A 222 0.50 -21.13 1.46
CA ALA A 222 1.12 -19.97 2.07
C ALA A 222 1.10 -20.03 3.60
N GLY A 223 0.00 -20.52 4.20
CA GLY A 223 -0.09 -20.71 5.66
C GLY A 223 0.89 -21.75 6.18
N GLN A 224 1.01 -22.88 5.50
CA GLN A 224 1.97 -23.94 5.87
C GLN A 224 3.42 -23.47 5.81
N ALA A 225 3.77 -22.59 4.87
CA ALA A 225 5.11 -22.04 4.74
C ALA A 225 5.44 -20.95 5.78
N ALA A 226 4.44 -20.40 6.44
CA ALA A 226 4.58 -19.30 7.41
C ALA A 226 4.62 -19.77 8.88
N LEU A 227 4.33 -21.05 9.13
CA LEU A 227 4.42 -21.73 10.44
C LEU A 227 5.79 -22.40 10.62
#